data_AF-A0A968YSD8-F1
#
_entry.id   AF-A0A968YSD8-F1
#
_cell.length_a   1.000
_cell.length_b   1.000
_cell.length_c   1.000
_cell.angle_alpha   90.00
_cell.angle_beta   90.00
_cell.angle_gamma   90.00
#
_symmetry.space_group_name_H-M   'P 1'
#
loop_
_entity.id
_entity.type
_entity.pdbx_description
1 polymer ?
#
loop_
_entity_poly.entity_id
_entity_poly.type
_entity_poly.pdbx_seq_one_letter_code
_entity_poly.pdbx_strand_id
1 'polypeptide(L)'
;MRLSKRRIIASLKQTQLLFAKSEQMCSCTGLTFEECHESLNAIQQNIGAACFQGVNQQLYRLILNHRQAGHTPRRAAFRAVQDFYC
;
A
#
# COMPACT_ATOMS: atom_id res chain seq x y z
N MET A 1 6.85 -21.57 -19.27
CA MET A 1 7.88 -20.70 -18.66
C MET A 1 7.93 -20.99 -17.16
N ARG A 2 8.92 -21.74 -16.66
CA ARG A 2 9.02 -22.10 -15.22
C ARG A 2 9.67 -20.94 -14.46
N LEU A 3 8.95 -20.33 -13.53
CA LEU A 3 9.51 -19.36 -12.60
C LEU A 3 10.53 -20.07 -11.69
N SER A 4 11.69 -19.46 -11.48
CA SER A 4 12.69 -20.01 -10.57
C SER A 4 12.18 -19.98 -9.12
N LYS A 5 12.58 -20.97 -8.31
CA LYS A 5 12.22 -21.06 -6.88
C LYS A 5 12.45 -19.75 -6.12
N ARG A 6 13.52 -19.01 -6.48
CA ARG A 6 13.83 -17.68 -5.90
C ARG A 6 12.78 -16.61 -6.24
N ARG A 7 12.25 -16.60 -7.47
CA ARG A 7 11.19 -15.65 -7.88
C ARG A 7 9.86 -15.94 -7.18
N ILE A 8 9.51 -17.22 -7.00
CA ILE A 8 8.30 -17.62 -6.27
C ILE A 8 8.38 -17.17 -4.80
N ILE A 9 9.52 -17.41 -4.13
CA ILE A 9 9.73 -16.99 -2.73
C ILE A 9 9.67 -15.46 -2.59
N ALA A 10 10.29 -14.72 -3.52
CA ALA A 10 10.24 -13.25 -3.51
C ALA A 10 8.80 -12.75 -3.67
N SER A 11 8.02 -13.34 -4.60
CA SER A 11 6.61 -13.01 -4.80
C SER A 11 5.78 -13.25 -3.54
N LEU A 12 5.94 -14.41 -2.88
CA LEU A 12 5.20 -14.75 -1.66
C LEU A 12 5.52 -13.81 -0.51
N LYS A 13 6.80 -13.47 -0.31
CA LYS A 13 7.22 -12.49 0.71
C LYS A 13 6.59 -11.12 0.46
N GLN A 14 6.48 -10.72 -0.80
CA GLN A 14 5.90 -9.43 -1.16
C GLN A 14 4.39 -9.40 -0.90
N THR A 15 3.67 -10.48 -1.24
CA THR A 15 2.24 -10.62 -0.93
C THR A 15 1.97 -10.65 0.58
N GLN A 16 2.79 -11.35 1.36
CA GLN A 16 2.69 -11.36 2.82
C GLN A 16 2.92 -9.97 3.43
N LEU A 17 3.90 -9.22 2.92
CA LEU A 17 4.16 -7.85 3.35
C LEU A 17 2.97 -6.93 3.03
N LEU A 18 2.36 -7.09 1.85
CA LEU A 18 1.16 -6.34 1.46
C LEU A 18 0.00 -6.61 2.41
N PHE A 19 -0.26 -7.88 2.72
CA PHE A 19 -1.30 -8.27 3.65
C PHE A 19 -1.07 -7.67 5.05
N ALA A 20 0.14 -7.86 5.62
CA ALA A 20 0.48 -7.34 6.94
C ALA A 20 0.37 -5.80 7.03
N LYS A 21 0.84 -5.07 6.01
CA LYS A 21 0.69 -3.61 5.98
C LYS A 21 -0.78 -3.18 5.80
N SER A 22 -1.58 -3.96 5.08
CA SER A 22 -3.01 -3.69 4.93
C SER A 22 -3.71 -3.78 6.28
N GLU A 23 -3.46 -4.84 7.07
CA GLU A 23 -4.01 -4.98 8.43
C GLU A 23 -3.57 -3.83 9.35
N GLN A 24 -2.29 -3.44 9.29
CA GLN A 24 -1.79 -2.29 10.05
C GLN A 24 -2.50 -1.00 9.65
N MET A 25 -2.72 -0.77 8.35
CA MET A 25 -3.43 0.40 7.86
C MET A 25 -4.90 0.39 8.29
N CYS A 26 -5.59 -0.76 8.24
CA CYS A 26 -6.95 -0.90 8.76
C CYS A 26 -7.02 -0.50 10.22
N SER A 27 -6.14 -1.05 11.06
CA SER A 27 -6.09 -0.74 12.49
C SER A 27 -5.78 0.74 12.76
N CYS A 28 -4.97 1.37 11.91
CA CYS A 28 -4.58 2.77 12.08
C CYS A 28 -5.64 3.77 11.59
N THR A 29 -6.42 3.42 10.56
CA THR A 29 -7.27 4.37 9.83
C THR A 29 -8.77 4.09 9.97
N GLY A 30 -9.15 2.89 10.39
CA GLY A 30 -10.55 2.43 10.42
C GLY A 30 -11.15 2.16 9.03
N LEU A 31 -10.36 2.28 7.96
CA LEU A 31 -10.78 1.90 6.61
C LEU A 31 -10.95 0.38 6.50
N THR A 32 -11.76 -0.04 5.53
CA THR A 32 -11.95 -1.46 5.27
C THR A 32 -10.66 -2.10 4.75
N PHE A 33 -10.54 -3.43 4.95
CA PHE A 33 -9.39 -4.18 4.44
C PHE A 33 -9.24 -4.06 2.92
N GLU A 34 -10.34 -4.07 2.18
CA GLU A 34 -10.33 -3.92 0.72
C GLU A 34 -9.75 -2.57 0.29
N GLU A 35 -10.16 -1.48 0.92
CA GLU A 35 -9.64 -0.14 0.62
C GLU A 35 -8.16 0.00 0.97
N CYS A 36 -7.74 -0.54 2.11
CA CYS A 36 -6.33 -0.53 2.53
C CYS A 36 -5.49 -1.34 1.55
N HIS A 37 -5.96 -2.54 1.21
CA HIS A 37 -5.28 -3.43 0.28
C HIS A 37 -5.17 -2.82 -1.11
N GLU A 38 -6.25 -2.24 -1.64
CA GLU A 38 -6.24 -1.57 -2.94
C GLU A 38 -5.26 -0.39 -2.98
N SER A 39 -5.29 0.45 -1.94
CA SER A 39 -4.40 1.61 -1.81
C SER A 39 -2.93 1.19 -1.79
N LEU A 40 -2.59 0.20 -0.97
CA LEU A 40 -1.23 -0.30 -0.80
C LEU A 40 -0.74 -1.08 -2.02
N ASN A 41 -1.60 -1.88 -2.65
CA ASN A 41 -1.29 -2.58 -3.88
C ASN A 41 -1.04 -1.59 -5.02
N ALA A 42 -1.80 -0.48 -5.07
CA ALA A 42 -1.55 0.58 -6.04
C ALA A 42 -0.17 1.22 -5.85
N ILE A 43 0.27 1.47 -4.62
CA ILE A 43 1.63 1.98 -4.35
C ILE A 43 2.68 0.97 -4.79
N GLN A 44 2.51 -0.30 -4.42
CA GLN A 44 3.45 -1.37 -4.76
C GLN A 44 3.60 -1.56 -6.28
N GLN A 45 2.50 -1.54 -7.03
CA GLN A 45 2.48 -1.77 -8.48
C GLN A 45 2.98 -0.56 -9.27
N ASN A 46 2.64 0.66 -8.87
CA ASN A 46 2.87 1.86 -9.70
C ASN A 46 4.11 2.66 -9.30
N ILE A 47 4.56 2.56 -8.04
CA ILE A 47 5.71 3.32 -7.52
C ILE A 47 6.90 2.39 -7.28
N GLY A 48 6.62 1.16 -6.86
CA GLY A 48 7.60 0.08 -6.76
C GLY A 48 7.88 -0.38 -5.34
N ALA A 49 8.56 -1.53 -5.25
CA ALA A 49 8.79 -2.24 -4.00
C ALA A 49 9.58 -1.44 -2.95
N ALA A 50 10.48 -0.54 -3.37
CA ALA A 50 11.30 0.26 -2.47
C ALA A 50 10.46 1.29 -1.69
N CYS A 51 9.65 2.09 -2.39
CA CYS A 51 8.72 3.02 -1.75
C CYS A 51 7.67 2.29 -0.91
N PHE A 52 7.24 1.10 -1.35
CA PHE A 52 6.31 0.26 -0.61
C PHE A 52 6.86 -0.21 0.75
N GLN A 53 8.15 -0.51 0.85
CA GLN A 53 8.78 -0.87 2.14
C GLN A 53 8.73 0.28 3.14
N GLY A 54 8.97 1.51 2.66
CA GLY A 54 8.96 2.73 3.47
C GLY A 54 7.57 3.20 3.93
N VAL A 55 6.49 2.58 3.45
CA VAL A 55 5.12 2.91 3.88
C VAL A 55 4.98 2.70 5.39
N ASN A 56 4.53 3.74 6.11
CA ASN A 56 4.42 3.77 7.56
C ASN A 56 3.08 4.41 8.00
N GLN A 57 2.91 4.60 9.32
CA GLN A 57 1.68 5.19 9.89
C GLN A 57 1.39 6.62 9.44
N GLN A 58 2.41 7.43 9.14
CA GLN A 58 2.19 8.78 8.61
C GLN A 58 1.56 8.72 7.22
N LEU A 59 2.06 7.85 6.36
CA LEU A 59 1.47 7.65 5.04
C LEU A 59 0.04 7.08 5.15
N TYR A 60 -0.23 6.16 6.09
CA TYR A 60 -1.60 5.68 6.31
C TYR A 60 -2.58 6.82 6.64
N ARG A 61 -2.16 7.77 7.48
CA ARG A 61 -2.97 8.95 7.82
C ARG A 61 -3.18 9.87 6.63
N LEU A 62 -2.15 10.09 5.79
CA LEU A 62 -2.30 10.87 4.56
C LEU A 62 -3.29 10.19 3.59
N ILE A 63 -3.23 8.86 3.44
CA ILE A 63 -4.18 8.12 2.62
C ILE A 63 -5.60 8.28 3.18
N LEU A 64 -5.79 8.20 4.49
CA LEU A 64 -7.08 8.43 5.14
C LEU A 64 -7.61 9.84 4.85
N ASN A 65 -6.78 10.88 5.00
CA ASN A 65 -7.18 12.26 4.73
C ASN A 65 -7.68 12.42 3.28
N HIS A 66 -6.95 11.84 2.32
CA HIS A 66 -7.36 11.86 0.91
C HIS A 66 -8.62 11.03 0.64
N ARG A 67 -8.82 9.89 1.33
CA ARG A 67 -10.08 9.13 1.29
C ARG A 67 -11.25 9.98 1.79
N GLN A 68 -11.07 10.69 2.90
CA GLN A 68 -12.09 11.57 3.50
C GLN A 68 -12.37 12.79 2.62
N ALA A 69 -11.39 13.25 1.83
CA ALA A 69 -11.59 14.26 0.78
C ALA A 69 -12.35 13.73 -0.46
N GLY A 70 -12.78 12.46 -0.45
CA GLY A 70 -13.58 11.86 -1.52
C GLY A 70 -12.77 11.21 -2.64
N HIS A 71 -11.44 11.09 -2.50
CA HIS A 71 -10.62 10.38 -3.49
C HIS A 71 -10.80 8.87 -3.39
N THR A 72 -10.87 8.17 -4.53
CA THR A 72 -10.86 6.70 -4.57
C THR A 72 -9.59 6.14 -3.90
N PRO A 73 -9.58 4.90 -3.38
CA PRO A 73 -8.43 4.30 -2.70
C PRO A 73 -7.12 4.45 -3.47
N ARG A 74 -7.15 4.09 -4.76
CA ARG A 74 -6.00 4.26 -5.65
C ARG A 74 -5.53 5.71 -5.76
N ARG A 75 -6.43 6.68 -5.94
CA ARG A 75 -6.08 8.10 -6.09
C ARG A 75 -5.58 8.71 -4.79
N ALA A 76 -6.19 8.32 -3.67
CA ALA A 76 -5.75 8.72 -2.33
C ALA A 76 -4.34 8.21 -2.04
N ALA A 77 -4.03 6.96 -2.42
CA ALA A 77 -2.69 6.40 -2.29
C ALA A 77 -1.63 7.19 -3.07
N PHE A 78 -1.91 7.56 -4.32
CA PHE A 78 -0.99 8.36 -5.12
C PHE A 78 -0.78 9.76 -4.56
N ARG A 79 -1.86 10.45 -4.17
CA ARG A 79 -1.76 11.79 -3.58
C ARG A 79 -1.00 11.76 -2.26
N ALA A 80 -1.30 10.79 -1.40
CA ALA A 80 -0.59 10.61 -0.14
C ALA A 80 0.91 10.37 -0.36
N VAL A 81 1.29 9.57 -1.38
CA VAL A 81 2.71 9.36 -1.68
C VAL A 81 3.35 10.63 -2.23
N GLN A 82 2.68 11.38 -3.11
CA GLN A 82 3.18 12.68 -3.56
C GLN A 82 3.43 13.63 -2.38
N ASP A 83 2.45 13.78 -1.49
CA ASP A 83 2.55 14.67 -0.32
C ASP A 83 3.57 14.18 0.73
N PHE A 84 3.94 12.90 0.72
CA PHE A 84 4.88 12.33 1.68
C PHE A 84 6.34 12.49 1.25
N TYR A 85 6.62 12.57 -0.06
CA TYR A 85 7.97 12.66 -0.62
C TYR A 85 8.28 14.03 -1.27
N CYS A 86 7.30 14.93 -1.37
CA CYS A 86 7.46 16.30 -1.87
C CYS A 86 7.28 17.31 -0.73
#